data_AF-A0A6C0DIZ2-F1
#
_entry.id   AF-A0A6C0DIZ2-F1
#
_cell.length_a   1.000
_cell.length_b   1.000
_cell.length_c   1.000
_cell.angle_alpha   90.00
_cell.angle_beta   90.00
_cell.angle_gamma   90.00
#
_symmetry.space_group_name_H-M   'P 1'
#
loop_
_entity.id
_entity.type
_entity.pdbx_description
1 polymer ?
#
loop_
_entity_poly.entity_id
_entity_poly.type
_entity_poly.pdbx_seq_one_letter_code
_entity_poly.pdbx_strand_id
1 'polypeptide(L)'
;MKFFVQENTVINPKKIERLLIETRNIIEIYSKEGIYHIDENKTYKLLIKNEGTERITMLNGNTLVIDKSIVEKTETHQIPSNHISIPITRYIYKLKDSKMPIKLLIDYVDYVDYLDYVDYLDSNDLGVCKDRPINMYFYNDDRDSINEYDIESISEFLSKLN
;
A
#
# COMPACT_ATOMS: atom_id res chain seq x y z
N MET A 1 -2.54 -7.28 7.84
CA MET A 1 -1.08 -7.44 7.68
C MET A 1 -0.65 -7.01 6.28
N LYS A 2 0.52 -6.37 6.12
CA LYS A 2 1.05 -5.97 4.79
C LYS A 2 2.24 -6.85 4.42
N PHE A 3 2.30 -7.29 3.16
CA PHE A 3 3.43 -8.05 2.63
C PHE A 3 4.10 -7.26 1.52
N PHE A 4 5.36 -6.92 1.73
CA PHE A 4 6.22 -6.24 0.78
C PHE A 4 7.09 -7.26 0.07
N VAL A 5 7.23 -7.13 -1.25
CA VAL A 5 8.18 -7.94 -2.01
C VAL A 5 9.42 -7.09 -2.22
N GLN A 6 10.56 -7.53 -1.68
CA GLN A 6 11.81 -6.81 -1.84
C GLN A 6 12.56 -7.36 -3.06
N GLU A 7 13.01 -6.41 -3.90
CA GLU A 7 13.84 -6.54 -5.12
C GLU A 7 13.12 -6.46 -6.49
N ASN A 8 13.61 -5.53 -7.32
CA ASN A 8 13.50 -5.39 -8.79
C ASN A 8 12.16 -5.69 -9.49
N THR A 9 11.04 -5.73 -8.77
CA THR A 9 9.74 -6.00 -9.37
C THR A 9 9.27 -4.77 -10.17
N VAL A 10 9.60 -4.75 -11.45
CA VAL A 10 9.09 -3.76 -12.40
C VAL A 10 7.68 -4.19 -12.79
N ILE A 11 6.67 -3.49 -12.27
CA ILE A 11 5.29 -3.70 -12.70
C ILE A 11 5.07 -3.02 -14.04
N ASN A 12 4.56 -3.77 -15.01
CA ASN A 12 3.96 -3.19 -16.20
C ASN A 12 2.45 -2.98 -15.94
N PRO A 13 1.98 -1.72 -15.77
CA PRO A 13 0.58 -1.44 -15.41
C PRO A 13 -0.42 -2.04 -16.41
N LYS A 14 -0.05 -2.10 -17.70
CA LYS A 14 -0.89 -2.66 -18.77
C LYS A 14 -1.12 -4.17 -18.63
N LYS A 15 -0.19 -4.90 -18.02
CA LYS A 15 -0.33 -6.36 -17.81
C LYS A 15 -1.30 -6.70 -16.67
N ILE A 16 -1.41 -5.81 -15.68
CA ILE A 16 -2.24 -6.03 -14.49
C ILE A 16 -3.60 -5.38 -14.56
N GLU A 17 -3.85 -4.50 -15.52
CA GLU A 17 -5.14 -3.81 -15.67
C GLU A 17 -6.33 -4.78 -15.68
N ARG A 18 -6.18 -5.95 -16.33
CA ARG A 18 -7.21 -7.01 -16.35
C ARG A 18 -7.53 -7.63 -14.97
N LEU A 19 -6.64 -7.43 -13.99
CA LEU A 19 -6.75 -7.92 -12.62
C LEU A 19 -7.31 -6.84 -11.68
N LEU A 20 -7.49 -5.61 -12.17
CA LEU A 20 -8.05 -4.51 -11.37
C LEU A 20 -9.48 -4.85 -10.98
N ILE A 21 -9.76 -4.78 -9.69
CA ILE A 21 -11.11 -5.00 -9.15
C ILE A 21 -11.72 -3.73 -8.60
N GLU A 22 -10.90 -2.79 -8.15
CA GLU A 22 -11.38 -1.60 -7.45
C GLU A 22 -10.34 -0.48 -7.50
N THR A 23 -10.82 0.76 -7.56
CA THR A 23 -10.02 1.97 -7.39
C THR A 23 -10.65 2.80 -6.26
N ARG A 24 -9.83 3.25 -5.31
CA ARG A 24 -10.26 4.06 -4.17
C ARG A 24 -9.48 5.37 -4.12
N ASN A 25 -10.20 6.44 -3.83
CA ASN A 25 -9.60 7.74 -3.54
C ASN A 25 -9.57 7.91 -2.03
N ILE A 26 -8.37 8.11 -1.53
CA ILE A 26 -8.02 8.15 -0.12
C ILE A 26 -7.36 9.49 0.16
N ILE A 27 -7.56 10.05 1.35
CA ILE A 27 -6.74 11.15 1.83
C ILE A 27 -6.03 10.71 3.10
N GLU A 28 -4.70 10.70 3.07
CA GLU A 28 -3.89 10.52 4.27
C GLU A 28 -3.55 11.90 4.84
N ILE A 29 -3.77 12.06 6.15
CA ILE A 29 -3.56 13.32 6.86
C ILE A 29 -2.49 13.10 7.92
N TYR A 30 -1.44 13.90 7.86
CA TYR A 30 -0.29 13.84 8.76
C TYR A 30 -0.26 15.09 9.64
N SER A 31 -0.15 14.89 10.94
CA SER A 31 -0.12 15.96 11.93
C SER A 31 0.72 15.58 13.14
N LYS A 32 0.99 16.55 14.01
CA LYS A 32 1.60 16.26 15.33
C LYS A 32 0.72 15.43 16.25
N GLU A 33 -0.59 15.39 15.99
CA GLU A 33 -1.57 14.64 16.79
C GLU A 33 -1.74 13.19 16.33
N GLY A 34 -1.15 12.82 15.19
CA GLY A 34 -1.17 11.48 14.62
C GLY A 34 -1.47 11.46 13.13
N ILE A 35 -1.69 10.25 12.64
CA ILE A 35 -2.02 9.95 11.24
C ILE A 35 -3.52 9.70 11.16
N TYR A 36 -4.17 10.31 10.17
CA TYR A 36 -5.58 10.17 9.91
C TYR A 36 -5.80 9.75 8.46
N HIS A 37 -6.93 9.11 8.21
CA HIS A 37 -7.28 8.58 6.90
C HIS A 37 -8.75 8.92 6.63
N ILE A 38 -9.02 9.60 5.52
CA ILE A 38 -10.37 9.80 5.00
C ILE A 38 -10.62 8.79 3.88
N ASP A 39 -11.64 7.94 4.07
CA ASP A 39 -12.08 6.89 3.14
C ASP A 39 -13.61 6.89 3.11
N GLU A 40 -14.22 6.94 1.93
CA GLU A 40 -15.68 6.93 1.73
C GLU A 40 -16.49 7.89 2.65
N ASN A 41 -16.02 9.14 2.80
CA ASN A 41 -16.59 10.18 3.68
C ASN A 41 -16.48 9.92 5.19
N LYS A 42 -15.78 8.87 5.60
CA LYS A 42 -15.47 8.61 7.00
C LYS A 42 -14.03 9.00 7.28
N THR A 43 -13.80 9.62 8.44
CA THR A 43 -12.46 9.96 8.90
C THR A 43 -12.08 8.99 10.00
N TYR A 44 -10.87 8.43 9.90
CA TYR A 44 -10.32 7.50 10.86
C TYR A 44 -9.02 8.06 11.40
N LYS A 45 -8.84 8.04 12.73
CA LYS A 45 -7.53 8.15 13.34
C LYS A 45 -6.88 6.78 13.33
N LEU A 46 -5.63 6.72 12.86
CA LEU A 46 -4.85 5.49 12.82
C LEU A 46 -3.98 5.39 14.07
N LEU A 47 -4.07 4.24 14.74
CA LEU A 47 -3.13 3.85 15.77
C LEU A 47 -2.29 2.68 15.24
N ILE A 48 -0.99 2.91 15.11
CA ILE A 48 -0.05 1.91 14.58
C ILE A 48 0.64 1.26 15.77
N LYS A 49 0.44 -0.05 15.94
CA LYS A 49 1.20 -0.89 16.86
C LYS A 49 2.25 -1.64 16.04
N ASN A 50 3.51 -1.29 16.23
CA ASN A 50 4.62 -1.91 15.50
C ASN A 50 5.02 -3.22 16.19
N GLU A 51 4.85 -4.35 15.49
CA GLU A 51 5.24 -5.68 15.95
C GLU A 51 6.49 -6.22 15.25
N GLY A 52 7.15 -5.39 14.43
CA GLY A 52 8.35 -5.72 13.68
C GLY A 52 8.09 -6.31 12.30
N THR A 53 9.17 -6.75 11.67
CA THR A 53 9.16 -7.30 10.31
C THR A 53 9.76 -8.70 10.27
N GLU A 54 9.20 -9.58 9.44
CA GLU A 54 9.71 -10.92 9.17
C GLU A 54 10.18 -11.02 7.70
N ARG A 55 11.17 -11.87 7.42
CA ARG A 55 11.66 -12.12 6.06
C ARG A 55 11.51 -13.59 5.71
N ILE A 56 10.95 -13.88 4.55
CA ILE A 56 10.78 -15.23 4.01
C ILE A 56 11.41 -15.29 2.62
N THR A 57 12.36 -16.20 2.43
CA THR A 57 12.91 -16.49 1.10
C THR A 57 11.95 -17.40 0.34
N MET A 58 11.48 -16.94 -0.80
CA MET A 58 10.59 -17.67 -1.69
C MET A 58 11.36 -18.70 -2.52
N LEU A 59 10.66 -19.71 -3.05
CA LEU A 59 11.27 -20.77 -3.87
C LEU A 59 11.97 -20.24 -5.14
N ASN A 60 11.54 -19.09 -5.65
CA ASN A 60 12.14 -18.44 -6.82
C ASN A 60 13.34 -17.54 -6.49
N GLY A 61 13.79 -17.52 -5.22
CA GLY A 61 14.92 -16.71 -4.75
C GLY A 61 14.54 -15.30 -4.29
N ASN A 62 13.31 -14.83 -4.54
CA ASN A 62 12.85 -13.52 -4.07
C ASN A 62 12.70 -13.51 -2.54
N THR A 63 12.87 -12.35 -1.92
CA THR A 63 12.62 -12.18 -0.48
C THR A 63 11.31 -11.44 -0.25
N LEU A 64 10.38 -12.10 0.45
CA LEU A 64 9.17 -11.49 0.96
C LEU A 64 9.47 -10.88 2.34
N VAL A 65 9.15 -9.60 2.51
CA VAL A 65 9.22 -8.88 3.79
C VAL A 65 7.81 -8.66 4.30
N ILE A 66 7.53 -9.20 5.47
CA ILE A 66 6.21 -9.14 6.10
C ILE A 66 6.24 -8.09 7.19
N ASP A 67 5.40 -7.08 7.06
CA ASP A 67 5.18 -6.08 8.09
C ASP A 67 4.01 -6.53 8.98
N LYS A 68 4.34 -6.86 10.22
CA LYS A 68 3.38 -7.33 11.22
C LYS A 68 2.69 -6.20 11.97
N SER A 69 2.94 -4.94 11.60
CA SER A 69 2.28 -3.80 12.23
C SER A 69 0.77 -3.91 12.14
N ILE A 70 0.11 -3.68 13.28
CA ILE A 70 -1.34 -3.63 13.39
C ILE A 70 -1.76 -2.17 13.28
N VAL A 71 -2.68 -1.90 12.35
CA VAL A 71 -3.27 -0.56 12.17
C VAL A 71 -4.70 -0.60 12.69
N GLU A 72 -4.90 -0.09 13.89
CA GLU A 72 -6.23 0.10 14.46
C GLU A 72 -6.82 1.40 13.93
N LYS A 73 -8.10 1.35 13.53
CA LYS A 73 -8.84 2.51 13.02
C LYS A 73 -9.90 2.92 14.03
N THR A 74 -9.88 4.16 14.45
CA THR A 74 -10.96 4.76 15.27
C THR A 74 -11.65 5.85 14.46
N GLU A 75 -12.95 5.71 14.23
CA GLU A 75 -13.72 6.75 13.54
C GLU A 75 -13.69 8.06 14.34
N THR A 76 -13.46 9.16 13.66
CA THR A 76 -13.47 10.53 14.19
C THR A 76 -14.25 11.43 13.25
N HIS A 77 -14.73 12.55 13.77
CA HIS A 77 -15.45 13.56 12.99
C HIS A 77 -14.66 14.84 12.78
N GLN A 78 -13.43 14.89 13.30
CA GLN A 78 -12.55 16.05 13.23
C GLN A 78 -11.13 15.64 12.86
N ILE A 79 -10.49 16.52 12.09
CA ILE A 79 -9.06 16.46 11.76
C ILE A 79 -8.34 17.63 12.44
N PRO A 80 -7.03 17.48 12.76
CA PRO A 80 -6.24 18.56 13.34
C PRO A 80 -6.20 19.79 12.43
N SER A 81 -6.18 20.99 13.00
CA SER A 81 -6.15 22.24 12.21
C SER A 81 -4.83 22.45 11.48
N ASN A 82 -3.72 22.02 12.08
CA ASN A 82 -2.39 22.06 11.48
C ASN A 82 -2.00 20.65 11.00
N HIS A 83 -2.15 20.41 9.69
CA HIS A 83 -1.90 19.13 9.08
C HIS A 83 -1.42 19.27 7.63
N ILE A 84 -0.87 18.19 7.09
CA ILE A 84 -0.61 17.99 5.67
C ILE A 84 -1.60 16.93 5.17
N SER A 85 -2.26 17.21 4.05
CA SER A 85 -3.17 16.28 3.39
C SER A 85 -2.52 15.75 2.11
N ILE A 86 -2.45 14.43 1.98
CA ILE A 86 -1.91 13.73 0.82
C ILE A 86 -3.05 12.94 0.17
N PRO A 87 -3.57 13.39 -0.98
CA PRO A 87 -4.52 12.61 -1.75
C PRO A 87 -3.80 11.42 -2.42
N ILE A 88 -4.41 10.26 -2.32
CA ILE A 88 -3.87 8.99 -2.80
C ILE A 88 -4.93 8.27 -3.62
N THR A 89 -4.57 7.87 -4.84
CA THR A 89 -5.32 6.87 -5.60
C THR A 89 -4.76 5.49 -5.31
N ARG A 90 -5.59 4.61 -4.73
CA ARG A 90 -5.28 3.21 -4.46
C ARG A 90 -5.95 2.32 -5.50
N TYR A 91 -5.13 1.54 -6.21
CA TYR A 91 -5.58 0.48 -7.10
C TYR A 91 -5.49 -0.87 -6.40
N ILE A 92 -6.59 -1.64 -6.45
CA ILE A 92 -6.70 -2.94 -5.79
C ILE A 92 -6.85 -4.00 -6.87
N TYR A 93 -5.92 -4.94 -6.90
CA TYR A 93 -5.87 -6.02 -7.90
C TYR A 93 -6.06 -7.38 -7.24
N LYS A 94 -6.74 -8.29 -7.95
CA LYS A 94 -6.97 -9.67 -7.52
C LYS A 94 -6.90 -10.63 -8.69
N LEU A 95 -6.36 -11.83 -8.47
CA LEU A 95 -6.41 -12.92 -9.45
C LEU A 95 -7.86 -13.40 -9.63
N LYS A 96 -8.37 -13.34 -10.86
CA LYS A 96 -9.80 -13.62 -11.19
C LYS A 96 -10.32 -14.97 -10.70
N ASP A 97 -9.48 -16.00 -10.69
CA ASP A 97 -9.88 -17.36 -10.31
C ASP A 97 -9.38 -17.77 -8.91
N SER A 98 -8.75 -16.84 -8.18
CA SER A 98 -8.24 -17.15 -6.86
C SER A 98 -9.34 -17.03 -5.81
N LYS A 99 -9.67 -18.17 -5.19
CA LYS A 99 -10.47 -18.21 -3.95
C LYS A 99 -9.76 -17.52 -2.77
N MET A 100 -8.50 -17.13 -2.93
CA MET A 100 -7.72 -16.51 -1.86
C MET A 100 -8.13 -15.05 -1.64
N PRO A 101 -8.02 -14.56 -0.40
CA PRO A 101 -8.32 -13.18 -0.04
C PRO A 101 -7.19 -12.19 -0.40
N ILE A 102 -6.04 -12.68 -0.90
CA ILE A 102 -4.89 -11.82 -1.20
C ILE A 102 -5.21 -10.84 -2.33
N LYS A 103 -4.93 -9.57 -2.06
CA LYS A 103 -5.03 -8.46 -3.00
C LYS A 103 -3.67 -7.79 -3.11
N LEU A 104 -3.29 -7.37 -4.31
CA LEU A 104 -2.18 -6.43 -4.50
C LEU A 104 -2.74 -5.01 -4.44
N LEU A 105 -2.18 -4.18 -3.57
CA LEU A 105 -2.53 -2.78 -3.44
C LEU A 105 -1.36 -1.96 -3.98
N ILE A 106 -1.67 -1.00 -4.85
CA ILE A 106 -0.71 -0.05 -5.40
C ILE A 106 -1.25 1.35 -5.17
N ASP A 107 -0.48 2.17 -4.47
CA ASP A 107 -0.86 3.54 -4.10
C ASP A 107 -0.04 4.54 -4.91
N TYR A 108 -0.72 5.56 -5.43
CA TYR A 108 -0.12 6.69 -6.13
C TYR A 108 -0.55 7.98 -5.42
N VAL A 109 0.36 8.94 -5.30
CA VAL A 109 0.00 10.28 -4.84
C VAL A 109 -0.66 11.01 -6.00
N ASP A 110 -1.88 11.48 -5.79
CA ASP A 110 -2.51 12.36 -6.76
C ASP A 110 -1.77 13.69 -6.75
N TYR A 111 -1.61 14.29 -7.93
CA TYR A 111 -0.88 15.55 -8.06
C TYR A 111 -1.46 16.61 -7.12
N VAL A 112 -0.69 16.94 -6.08
CA VAL A 112 -0.93 18.08 -5.20
C VAL A 112 -0.08 19.21 -5.75
N ASP A 113 -0.64 20.42 -5.90
CA ASP A 113 0.06 21.62 -6.38
C ASP A 113 1.15 22.14 -5.41
N TYR A 114 1.77 21.25 -4.63
CA TYR A 114 2.60 21.57 -3.48
C TYR A 114 4.08 21.71 -3.86
N LEU A 115 4.47 22.96 -4.10
CA LEU A 115 5.86 23.42 -4.06
C LEU A 115 6.55 23.16 -2.69
N ASP A 116 5.79 22.88 -1.62
CA ASP A 116 6.36 22.67 -0.27
C ASP A 116 6.69 21.21 0.08
N TYR A 117 6.29 20.22 -0.74
CA TYR A 117 6.57 18.80 -0.45
C TYR A 117 7.97 18.36 -0.93
N VAL A 118 8.53 19.08 -1.91
CA VAL A 118 9.79 18.73 -2.59
C VAL A 118 11.01 18.99 -1.70
N ASP A 119 10.92 19.90 -0.72
CA ASP A 119 12.02 20.19 0.21
C ASP A 119 12.21 19.10 1.29
N TYR A 120 11.22 18.23 1.52
CA TYR A 120 11.30 17.18 2.54
C TYR A 120 11.85 15.84 2.00
N LEU A 121 11.85 15.66 0.68
CA LEU A 121 12.40 14.48 0.03
C LEU A 121 13.70 14.88 -0.66
N ASP A 122 14.81 14.51 -0.03
CA ASP A 122 16.19 14.79 -0.41
C ASP A 122 16.39 14.97 -1.92
N SER A 123 16.84 16.19 -2.25
CA SER A 123 16.88 16.89 -3.54
C SER A 123 17.66 16.26 -4.70
N ASN A 124 17.87 14.94 -4.72
CA ASN A 124 18.70 14.30 -5.75
C ASN A 124 17.97 13.43 -6.78
N ASP A 125 16.66 13.14 -6.65
CA ASP A 125 15.98 12.33 -7.70
C ASP A 125 14.43 12.31 -7.69
N LEU A 126 13.73 13.39 -7.33
CA LEU A 126 12.28 13.32 -7.12
C LEU A 126 11.49 14.47 -7.75
N GLY A 127 11.40 14.46 -9.07
CA GLY A 127 10.12 14.82 -9.68
C GLY A 127 9.09 13.78 -9.25
N VAL A 128 8.01 14.18 -8.58
CA VAL A 128 6.86 13.30 -8.28
C VAL A 128 6.32 12.79 -9.61
N CYS A 129 6.82 11.65 -10.03
CA CYS A 129 6.46 11.04 -11.30
C CYS A 129 5.07 10.46 -11.12
N LYS A 130 4.08 10.99 -11.85
CA LYS A 130 2.69 10.49 -11.87
C LYS A 130 2.61 8.98 -12.12
N ASP A 131 3.68 8.39 -12.64
CA ASP A 131 3.76 7.00 -13.05
C ASP A 131 4.52 6.11 -12.04
N ARG A 132 4.96 6.65 -10.89
CA ARG A 132 5.67 5.85 -9.87
C ARG A 132 4.78 5.60 -8.64
N PRO A 133 4.54 4.33 -8.28
CA PRO A 133 3.80 4.03 -7.06
C PRO A 133 4.62 4.44 -5.83
N ILE A 134 3.94 5.01 -4.82
CA ILE A 134 4.54 5.33 -3.52
C ILE A 134 4.53 4.13 -2.57
N ASN A 135 3.54 3.25 -2.69
CA ASN A 135 3.47 2.01 -1.96
C ASN A 135 2.97 0.89 -2.87
N MET A 136 3.50 -0.30 -2.63
CA MET A 136 3.08 -1.52 -3.30
C MET A 136 3.21 -2.68 -2.32
N TYR A 137 2.09 -3.33 -2.01
CA TYR A 137 2.09 -4.42 -1.04
C TYR A 137 0.91 -5.36 -1.30
N PHE A 138 1.10 -6.63 -0.95
CA PHE A 138 0.01 -7.57 -0.83
C PHE A 138 -0.67 -7.41 0.52
N TYR A 139 -1.97 -7.65 0.55
CA TYR A 139 -2.81 -7.52 1.72
C TYR A 139 -3.82 -8.65 1.78
N ASN A 140 -4.06 -9.15 3.00
CA ASN A 140 -5.01 -10.21 3.28
C ASN A 140 -5.97 -9.70 4.38
N ASP A 141 -7.26 -9.64 4.05
CA ASP A 141 -8.33 -9.14 4.94
C ASP A 141 -8.65 -10.11 6.08
N ASP A 142 -8.39 -11.42 5.89
CA ASP A 142 -9.02 -12.46 6.70
C ASP A 142 -8.07 -13.14 7.70
N ARG A 143 -6.78 -12.74 7.77
CA ARG A 143 -5.77 -13.49 8.54
C ARG A 143 -4.68 -12.62 9.18
N ASP A 144 -4.32 -13.01 10.40
CA ASP A 144 -3.21 -12.45 11.18
C ASP A 144 -1.84 -13.09 10.84
N SER A 145 -1.82 -14.16 10.05
CA SER A 145 -0.59 -14.86 9.64
C SER A 145 -0.59 -15.25 8.17
N ILE A 146 0.62 -15.34 7.60
CA ILE A 146 0.85 -15.85 6.25
C ILE A 146 0.96 -17.37 6.31
N ASN A 147 0.45 -18.06 5.30
CA ASN A 147 0.72 -19.49 5.13
C ASN A 147 1.39 -19.78 3.79
N GLU A 148 1.74 -21.05 3.58
CA GLU A 148 2.41 -21.50 2.35
C GLU A 148 1.60 -21.19 1.08
N TYR A 149 0.27 -21.36 1.13
CA TYR A 149 -0.63 -21.04 0.02
C TYR A 149 -0.66 -19.54 -0.31
N ASP A 150 -0.50 -18.67 0.69
CA ASP A 150 -0.39 -17.23 0.51
C ASP A 150 0.90 -16.87 -0.25
N ILE A 151 2.01 -17.53 0.09
CA ILE A 151 3.31 -17.37 -0.58
C ILE A 151 3.23 -17.86 -2.03
N GLU A 152 2.59 -19.01 -2.29
CA GLU A 152 2.35 -19.52 -3.64
C GLU A 152 1.51 -18.54 -4.47
N SER A 153 0.44 -17.98 -3.88
CA SER A 153 -0.43 -17.02 -4.55
C SER A 153 0.32 -15.72 -4.89
N ILE A 154 1.15 -15.22 -3.97
CA ILE A 154 2.02 -14.07 -4.23
C ILE A 154 3.01 -14.41 -5.36
N SER A 155 3.61 -15.60 -5.35
CA SER A 155 4.50 -16.07 -6.43
C SER A 155 3.78 -16.08 -7.78
N GLU A 156 2.56 -16.62 -7.83
CA GLU A 156 1.74 -16.64 -9.04
C GLU A 156 1.43 -15.22 -9.51
N PHE A 157 1.07 -14.31 -8.60
CA PHE A 157 0.79 -12.92 -8.92
C PHE A 157 2.02 -12.26 -9.55
N LEU A 158 3.17 -12.37 -8.89
CA LEU A 158 4.45 -11.84 -9.37
C LEU A 158 4.83 -12.40 -10.75
N SER A 159 4.55 -13.68 -11.01
CA SER A 159 4.81 -14.29 -12.33
C SER A 159 4.01 -13.66 -13.46
N LYS A 160 2.85 -13.05 -13.17
CA LYS A 160 2.00 -12.34 -14.13
C LYS A 160 2.37 -10.86 -14.28
N LEU A 161 3.22 -10.32 -13.40
CA LEU A 161 3.73 -8.94 -13.46
C LEU A 161 4.89 -8.79 -14.45
N ASN A 162 5.75 -9.82 -14.53
CA ASN A 162 6.90 -9.90 -15.43
C ASN A 162 6.49 -10.18 -16.88
#